data_AF-S2EZW9-F1
#
_entry.id   AF-S2EZW9-F1
#
_cell.length_a   1.000
_cell.length_b   1.000
_cell.length_c   1.000
_cell.angle_alpha   90.00
_cell.angle_beta   90.00
_cell.angle_gamma   90.00
#
_symmetry.space_group_name_H-M   'P 1'
#
loop_
_entity.id
_entity.type
_entity.pdbx_description
1 polymer ?
#
loop_
_entity_poly.entity_id
_entity_poly.type
_entity_poly.pdbx_seq_one_letter_code
_entity_poly.pdbx_strand_id
1 'polypeptide(L)'
;MLLFFYLTFVGGCSGSTAGGLKTFRFQVAAALLLSGLKQLIHPRAVIQKKYNGHPIDEEVLRSLLTFSFFFTITITIAVIALGLALIGLDWTTALSGAATAVCNVGPELGTIIGPAGNSASLPDTAKWLQTVGMLLGRLEILTVLVILTPVFWRY
;
A
#
# COMPACT_ATOMS: atom_id res chain seq x y z
N MET A 1 -5.76 10.62 -17.86
CA MET A 1 -6.44 10.09 -16.65
C MET A 1 -5.57 9.09 -15.88
N LEU A 2 -5.09 8.02 -16.51
CA LEU A 2 -4.22 7.01 -15.85
C LEU A 2 -2.99 7.60 -15.13
N LEU A 3 -2.34 8.63 -15.70
CA LEU A 3 -1.21 9.30 -15.04
C LEU A 3 -1.57 9.90 -13.67
N PHE A 4 -2.73 10.57 -13.56
CA PHE A 4 -3.19 11.14 -12.30
C PHE A 4 -3.52 10.05 -11.28
N PHE A 5 -4.09 8.93 -11.72
CA PHE A 5 -4.33 7.78 -10.87
C PHE A 5 -3.03 7.18 -10.32
N TYR A 6 -1.96 7.09 -11.11
CA TYR A 6 -0.67 6.63 -10.58
C TYR A 6 -0.05 7.63 -9.60
N LEU A 7 -0.18 8.94 -9.87
CA LEU A 7 0.32 9.98 -8.99
C LEU A 7 -0.37 9.99 -7.62
N THR A 8 -1.65 9.60 -7.55
CA THR A 8 -2.38 9.60 -6.29
C THR A 8 -1.91 8.50 -5.32
N PHE A 9 -1.23 7.45 -5.80
CA PHE A 9 -0.57 6.47 -4.94
C PHE A 9 0.70 6.99 -4.28
N VAL A 10 1.33 8.03 -4.87
CA VAL A 10 2.49 8.71 -4.28
C VAL A 10 1.97 9.59 -3.14
N GLY A 11 1.90 9.00 -1.95
CA GLY A 11 1.30 9.63 -0.77
C GLY A 11 2.16 10.75 -0.17
N GLY A 12 1.66 11.34 0.91
CA GLY A 12 2.35 12.44 1.59
C GLY A 12 3.67 12.06 2.29
N CYS A 13 4.31 13.06 2.90
CA CYS A 13 5.46 12.88 3.77
C CYS A 13 5.13 12.04 5.02
N SER A 14 6.15 11.43 5.63
CA SER A 14 5.99 10.68 6.89
C SER A 14 5.36 11.58 7.98
N GLY A 15 4.30 11.09 8.65
CA GLY A 15 3.56 11.86 9.66
C GLY A 15 2.44 12.75 9.13
N SER A 16 2.22 12.80 7.81
CA SER A 16 1.07 13.50 7.22
C SER A 16 -0.23 12.71 7.38
N THR A 17 -1.37 13.42 7.41
CA THR A 17 -2.72 12.84 7.36
C THR A 17 -3.12 12.39 5.95
N ALA A 18 -2.31 12.72 4.93
CA ALA A 18 -2.52 12.33 3.55
C ALA A 18 -2.56 10.80 3.39
N GLY A 19 -3.46 10.33 2.51
CA GLY A 19 -3.48 8.94 2.06
C GLY A 19 -2.30 8.60 1.14
N GLY A 20 -2.32 7.39 0.61
CA GLY A 20 -1.33 6.85 -0.31
C GLY A 20 -0.20 6.09 0.38
N LEU A 21 0.67 5.51 -0.45
CA LEU A 21 1.90 4.89 0.03
C LEU A 21 2.85 6.01 0.45
N LYS A 22 3.13 6.12 1.76
CA LYS A 22 4.03 7.15 2.31
C LYS A 22 5.36 7.17 1.56
N THR A 23 5.75 8.35 1.07
CA THR A 23 6.96 8.58 0.26
C THR A 23 8.25 8.08 0.90
N PHE A 24 8.33 8.13 2.23
CA PHE A 24 9.46 7.58 3.00
C PHE A 24 9.74 6.11 2.67
N ARG A 25 8.69 5.30 2.50
CA ARG A 25 8.82 3.86 2.19
C ARG A 25 9.41 3.63 0.80
N PHE A 26 9.05 4.45 -0.17
CA PHE A 26 9.67 4.41 -1.51
C PHE A 26 11.16 4.77 -1.46
N GLN A 27 11.55 5.75 -0.65
CA GLN A 27 12.96 6.12 -0.49
C GLN A 27 13.79 4.99 0.12
N VAL A 28 13.27 4.34 1.17
CA VAL A 28 13.92 3.18 1.79
C VAL A 28 14.01 2.00 0.82
N ALA A 29 12.92 1.69 0.10
CA ALA A 29 12.91 0.63 -0.90
C ALA A 29 13.92 0.89 -2.03
N ALA A 30 14.02 2.13 -2.52
CA ALA A 30 14.97 2.51 -3.55
C ALA A 30 16.42 2.42 -3.05
N ALA A 31 16.70 2.90 -1.83
CA ALA A 31 18.01 2.80 -1.20
C ALA A 31 18.44 1.33 -1.02
N LEU A 32 17.51 0.48 -0.60
CA LEU A 32 17.73 -0.95 -0.47
C LEU A 32 18.00 -1.61 -1.82
N LEU A 33 17.18 -1.33 -2.84
CA LEU A 33 17.32 -1.91 -4.18
C LEU A 33 18.66 -1.54 -4.81
N LEU A 34 19.05 -0.26 -4.73
CA LEU A 34 20.36 0.21 -5.18
C LEU A 34 21.50 -0.49 -4.43
N SER A 35 21.30 -0.75 -3.15
CA SER A 35 22.31 -1.42 -2.35
C SER A 35 22.41 -2.91 -2.64
N GLY A 36 21.28 -3.59 -2.84
CA GLY A 36 21.23 -4.99 -3.27
C GLY A 36 21.89 -5.15 -4.64
N LEU A 37 21.63 -4.24 -5.58
CA LEU A 37 22.32 -4.22 -6.88
C LEU A 37 23.84 -4.03 -6.73
N LYS A 38 24.27 -3.08 -5.89
CA LYS A 38 25.71 -2.87 -5.63
C LYS A 38 26.37 -4.08 -4.96
N GLN A 39 25.65 -4.77 -4.07
CA GLN A 39 26.14 -5.97 -3.40
C GLN A 39 26.17 -7.18 -4.34
N LEU A 40 25.26 -7.27 -5.30
CA LEU A 40 25.28 -8.29 -6.35
C LEU A 40 26.49 -8.12 -7.28
N ILE A 41 26.87 -6.87 -7.57
CA ILE A 41 28.06 -6.54 -8.37
C ILE A 41 29.35 -6.69 -7.53
N HIS A 42 29.33 -6.29 -6.25
CA HIS A 42 30.49 -6.33 -5.35
C HIS A 42 30.17 -7.07 -4.04
N PRO A 43 30.16 -8.41 -4.04
CA PRO A 43 29.73 -9.23 -2.89
C PRO A 43 30.59 -9.10 -1.64
N ARG A 44 31.79 -8.52 -1.72
CA ARG A 44 32.70 -8.28 -0.59
C ARG A 44 32.74 -6.83 -0.09
N ALA A 45 31.94 -5.92 -0.67
CA ALA A 45 31.95 -4.52 -0.27
C ALA A 45 31.10 -4.29 0.98
N VAL A 46 31.71 -3.76 2.05
CA VAL A 46 31.00 -3.28 3.24
C VAL A 46 30.49 -1.87 2.95
N ILE A 47 29.24 -1.77 2.49
CA ILE A 47 28.60 -0.50 2.17
C ILE A 47 27.82 -0.01 3.40
N GLN A 48 28.40 0.92 4.17
CA GLN A 48 27.69 1.58 5.27
C GLN A 48 26.63 2.54 4.70
N LYS A 49 25.36 2.32 5.04
CA LYS A 49 24.24 3.14 4.57
C LYS A 49 23.92 4.20 5.60
N LYS A 50 23.83 5.44 5.13
CA LYS A 50 23.52 6.62 5.94
C LYS A 50 22.24 7.24 5.43
N TYR A 51 21.25 7.43 6.31
CA TYR A 51 20.08 8.27 6.05
C TYR A 51 19.99 9.30 7.17
N ASN A 52 19.94 10.58 6.81
CA ASN A 52 19.96 11.69 7.77
C ASN A 52 21.12 11.65 8.79
N GLY A 53 22.31 11.19 8.36
CA GLY A 53 23.52 11.16 9.20
C GLY A 53 23.68 9.95 10.13
N HIS A 54 22.64 9.11 10.31
CA HIS A 54 22.71 7.93 11.16
C HIS A 54 22.99 6.64 10.36
N PRO A 55 23.82 5.71 10.89
CA PRO A 55 24.05 4.40 10.30
C PRO A 55 22.76 3.55 10.37
N ILE A 56 22.38 2.96 9.24
CA ILE A 56 21.22 2.08 9.14
C ILE A 56 21.69 0.64 9.40
N ASP A 57 21.88 0.27 10.67
CA ASP A 57 22.32 -1.09 11.05
C ASP A 57 21.19 -2.14 10.91
N GLU A 58 19.92 -1.71 10.92
CA GLU A 58 18.72 -2.56 10.79
C GLU A 58 18.23 -2.72 9.35
N GLU A 59 19.13 -2.66 8.37
CA GLU A 59 18.73 -2.58 6.97
C GLU A 59 17.99 -3.83 6.49
N VAL A 60 18.43 -5.03 6.88
CA VAL A 60 17.76 -6.28 6.52
C VAL A 60 16.36 -6.33 7.15
N LEU A 61 16.22 -5.88 8.39
CA LEU A 61 14.93 -5.84 9.07
C LEU A 61 13.99 -4.81 8.41
N ARG A 62 14.47 -3.61 8.10
CA ARG A 62 13.71 -2.59 7.36
C ARG A 62 13.34 -3.03 5.95
N SER A 63 14.24 -3.74 5.29
CA SER A 63 14.02 -4.34 3.98
C SER A 63 12.89 -5.34 4.01
N LEU A 64 12.95 -6.30 4.93
CA LEU A 64 11.93 -7.31 5.12
C LEU A 64 10.59 -6.69 5.50
N LEU A 65 10.58 -5.70 6.39
CA LEU A 65 9.36 -4.97 6.76
C LEU A 65 8.77 -4.20 5.57
N THR A 66 9.61 -3.56 4.76
CA THR A 66 9.16 -2.82 3.57
C THR A 66 8.63 -3.77 2.50
N PHE A 67 9.33 -4.87 2.26
CA PHE A 67 8.91 -5.91 1.30
C PHE A 67 7.62 -6.59 1.74
N SER A 68 7.52 -6.99 3.02
CA SER A 68 6.30 -7.52 3.61
C SER A 68 5.14 -6.53 3.45
N PHE A 69 5.37 -5.25 3.69
CA PHE A 69 4.35 -4.21 3.52
C PHE A 69 3.82 -4.10 2.09
N PHE A 70 4.71 -4.08 1.08
CA PHE A 70 4.31 -4.08 -0.33
C PHE A 70 3.49 -5.32 -0.68
N PHE A 71 3.92 -6.49 -0.21
CA PHE A 71 3.23 -7.75 -0.44
C PHE A 71 1.83 -7.76 0.19
N THR A 72 1.71 -7.36 1.46
CA THR A 72 0.41 -7.36 2.16
C THR A 72 -0.55 -6.31 1.57
N ILE A 73 -0.06 -5.14 1.14
CA ILE A 73 -0.89 -4.16 0.39
C ILE A 73 -1.39 -4.77 -0.91
N THR A 74 -0.50 -5.36 -1.70
CA THR A 74 -0.85 -5.91 -3.01
C THR A 74 -1.88 -7.03 -2.89
N ILE A 75 -1.70 -7.93 -1.91
CA ILE A 75 -2.68 -8.99 -1.62
C ILE A 75 -4.02 -8.40 -1.18
N THR A 76 -4.01 -7.41 -0.29
CA THR A 76 -5.25 -6.80 0.21
C THR A 76 -6.04 -6.15 -0.93
N ILE A 77 -5.35 -5.41 -1.82
CA ILE A 77 -5.97 -4.84 -3.03
C ILE A 77 -6.53 -5.95 -3.92
N ALA A 78 -5.77 -7.03 -4.17
CA ALA A 78 -6.21 -8.13 -5.01
C ALA A 78 -7.46 -8.84 -4.45
N VAL A 79 -7.51 -9.09 -3.13
CA VAL A 79 -8.66 -9.72 -2.46
C VAL A 79 -9.91 -8.84 -2.54
N ILE A 80 -9.76 -7.54 -2.28
CA ILE A 80 -10.89 -6.59 -2.35
C ILE A 80 -11.36 -6.44 -3.80
N ALA A 81 -10.44 -6.30 -4.76
CA ALA A 81 -10.78 -6.20 -6.18
C ALA A 81 -11.51 -7.45 -6.67
N LEU A 82 -11.06 -8.64 -6.26
CA LEU A 82 -11.74 -9.89 -6.58
C LEU A 82 -13.13 -9.95 -5.95
N GLY A 83 -13.28 -9.54 -4.69
CA GLY A 83 -14.57 -9.46 -4.02
C GLY A 83 -15.54 -8.50 -4.72
N LEU A 84 -15.06 -7.33 -5.17
CA LEU A 84 -15.85 -6.38 -5.97
C LEU A 84 -16.23 -6.95 -7.35
N ALA A 85 -15.29 -7.63 -8.02
CA ALA A 85 -15.57 -8.27 -9.31
C ALA A 85 -16.63 -9.39 -9.20
N LEU A 86 -16.60 -10.17 -8.11
CA LEU A 86 -17.61 -11.21 -7.83
C LEU A 86 -19.00 -10.63 -7.56
N ILE A 87 -19.10 -9.38 -7.11
CA ILE A 87 -20.37 -8.64 -6.93
C ILE A 87 -20.94 -8.18 -8.29
N GLY A 88 -20.18 -8.33 -9.38
CA GLY A 88 -20.60 -7.97 -10.74
C GLY A 88 -20.13 -6.60 -11.21
N LEU A 89 -19.15 -6.00 -10.52
CA LEU A 89 -18.52 -4.75 -10.94
C LEU A 89 -17.53 -4.99 -12.08
N ASP A 90 -17.45 -4.03 -13.00
CA ASP A 90 -16.45 -4.03 -14.07
C ASP A 90 -15.03 -4.12 -13.50
N TRP A 91 -14.12 -4.80 -14.19
CA TRP A 91 -12.74 -5.00 -13.72
C TRP A 91 -12.00 -3.70 -13.42
N THR A 92 -12.18 -2.66 -14.25
CA THR A 92 -11.53 -1.35 -14.05
C THR A 92 -12.04 -0.65 -12.79
N THR A 93 -13.34 -0.80 -12.53
CA THR A 93 -14.06 -0.26 -11.38
C THR A 93 -13.66 -1.00 -10.10
N ALA A 94 -13.64 -2.34 -10.15
CA ALA A 94 -13.25 -3.18 -9.03
C ALA A 94 -11.79 -2.97 -8.63
N LEU A 95 -10.87 -2.95 -9.59
CA LEU A 95 -9.44 -2.78 -9.32
C LEU A 95 -9.12 -1.36 -8.83
N SER A 96 -9.67 -0.34 -9.49
CA SER A 96 -9.40 1.04 -9.09
C SER A 96 -10.02 1.36 -7.73
N GLY A 97 -11.26 0.94 -7.47
CA GLY A 97 -11.94 1.10 -6.19
C GLY A 97 -11.26 0.37 -5.03
N ALA A 98 -10.74 -0.83 -5.28
CA ALA A 98 -9.93 -1.54 -4.28
C ALA A 98 -8.63 -0.79 -3.96
N ALA A 99 -7.94 -0.30 -4.98
CA ALA A 99 -6.68 0.40 -4.82
C ALA A 99 -6.85 1.76 -4.13
N THR A 100 -7.89 2.52 -4.46
CA THR A 100 -8.22 3.80 -3.82
C THR A 100 -8.68 3.64 -2.39
N ALA A 101 -9.46 2.59 -2.09
CA ALA A 101 -9.88 2.25 -0.74
C ALA A 101 -8.67 1.92 0.14
N VAL A 102 -7.83 0.96 -0.27
CA VAL A 102 -6.63 0.56 0.51
C VAL A 102 -5.65 1.72 0.65
N CYS A 103 -5.50 2.56 -0.37
CA CYS A 103 -4.62 3.72 -0.29
C CYS A 103 -5.28 4.95 0.34
N ASN A 104 -6.59 4.94 0.66
CA ASN A 104 -7.31 6.11 1.19
C ASN A 104 -7.14 7.38 0.35
N VAL A 105 -7.22 7.22 -0.97
CA VAL A 105 -6.85 8.25 -1.94
C VAL A 105 -8.07 9.00 -2.49
N GLY A 106 -9.20 8.32 -2.69
CA GLY A 106 -10.46 8.93 -3.12
C GLY A 106 -10.78 8.76 -4.62
N PRO A 107 -10.03 9.36 -5.57
CA PRO A 107 -10.38 9.32 -6.99
C PRO A 107 -10.28 7.91 -7.60
N GLU A 108 -11.42 7.35 -8.02
CA GLU A 108 -11.52 6.03 -8.66
C GLU A 108 -11.60 6.14 -10.18
N LEU A 109 -11.45 5.02 -10.89
CA LEU A 109 -11.53 4.96 -12.35
C LEU A 109 -12.70 4.06 -12.77
N GLY A 110 -13.52 4.55 -13.69
CA GLY A 110 -14.64 3.79 -14.21
C GLY A 110 -15.78 4.71 -14.66
N THR A 111 -16.80 4.12 -15.25
CA THR A 111 -18.00 4.85 -15.69
C THR A 111 -18.93 5.18 -14.53
N ILE A 112 -18.96 4.33 -13.49
CA ILE A 112 -19.88 4.44 -12.34
C ILE A 112 -19.26 5.25 -11.18
N ILE A 113 -17.99 4.98 -10.88
CA ILE A 113 -17.23 5.59 -9.75
C ILE A 113 -16.04 6.44 -10.22
N GLY A 114 -15.99 6.81 -11.50
CA GLY A 114 -14.96 7.71 -12.00
C GLY A 114 -15.03 9.12 -11.37
N PRO A 115 -14.16 10.05 -11.78
CA PRO A 115 -14.08 11.40 -11.21
C PRO A 115 -15.36 12.25 -11.35
N ALA A 116 -16.27 11.86 -12.23
CA ALA A 116 -17.60 12.48 -12.42
C ALA A 116 -18.76 11.61 -11.87
N GLY A 117 -18.45 10.43 -11.33
CA GLY A 117 -19.41 9.48 -10.75
C GLY A 117 -19.44 9.57 -9.22
N ASN A 118 -20.18 8.67 -8.58
CA ASN A 118 -20.24 8.56 -7.13
C ASN A 118 -20.42 7.12 -6.65
N SER A 119 -19.96 6.86 -5.44
CA SER A 119 -20.09 5.55 -4.80
C SER A 119 -21.49 5.28 -4.23
N ALA A 120 -22.46 6.18 -4.42
CA ALA A 120 -23.82 6.00 -3.91
C ALA A 120 -24.58 4.91 -4.68
N SER A 121 -24.31 4.81 -5.99
CA SER A 121 -24.89 3.81 -6.90
C SER A 121 -24.34 2.38 -6.70
N LEU A 122 -23.31 2.21 -5.88
CA LEU A 122 -22.74 0.89 -5.57
C LEU A 122 -23.68 0.06 -4.67
N PRO A 123 -23.70 -1.28 -4.85
CA PRO A 123 -24.37 -2.18 -3.92
C PRO A 123 -23.83 -2.03 -2.50
N ASP A 124 -24.67 -2.22 -1.49
CA ASP A 124 -24.26 -2.04 -0.09
C ASP A 124 -23.12 -2.98 0.32
N THR A 125 -23.08 -4.20 -0.22
CA THR A 125 -21.96 -5.13 -0.03
C THR A 125 -20.63 -4.57 -0.53
N ALA A 126 -20.62 -3.86 -1.66
CA ALA A 126 -19.42 -3.25 -2.21
C ALA A 126 -18.93 -2.08 -1.33
N LYS A 127 -19.85 -1.30 -0.76
CA LYS A 127 -19.53 -0.22 0.19
C LYS A 127 -18.89 -0.76 1.46
N TRP A 128 -19.41 -1.86 2.01
CA TRP A 128 -18.82 -2.53 3.17
C TRP A 128 -17.40 -3.01 2.88
N LEU A 129 -17.18 -3.64 1.72
CA LEU A 129 -15.87 -4.16 1.35
C LEU A 129 -14.84 -3.03 1.15
N GLN A 130 -15.23 -1.92 0.52
CA GLN A 130 -14.38 -0.73 0.41
C GLN A 130 -14.09 -0.10 1.79
N THR A 131 -15.08 -0.03 2.68
CA THR A 131 -14.89 0.49 4.05
C THR A 131 -13.85 -0.31 4.83
N VAL A 132 -13.90 -1.64 4.73
CA VAL A 132 -12.87 -2.52 5.31
C VAL A 132 -11.50 -2.22 4.67
N GLY A 133 -11.43 -2.06 3.35
CA GLY A 133 -10.22 -1.66 2.65
C GLY A 133 -9.62 -0.34 3.18
N MET A 134 -10.46 0.67 3.39
CA MET A 134 -10.04 1.97 3.93
C MET A 134 -9.48 1.86 5.34
N LEU A 135 -10.15 1.09 6.21
CA LEU A 135 -9.69 0.84 7.58
C LEU A 135 -8.34 0.14 7.61
N LEU A 136 -8.17 -0.93 6.81
CA LEU A 136 -6.90 -1.64 6.67
C LEU A 136 -5.79 -0.74 6.16
N GLY A 137 -6.09 0.10 5.17
CA GLY A 137 -5.17 1.10 4.64
C GLY A 137 -4.75 2.14 5.69
N ARG A 138 -5.70 2.61 6.50
CA ARG A 138 -5.49 3.72 7.44
C ARG A 138 -4.74 3.29 8.69
N LEU A 139 -5.00 2.09 9.19
CA LEU A 139 -4.35 1.53 10.38
C LEU A 139 -2.92 1.04 10.10
N GLU A 140 -2.45 1.11 8.85
CA GLU A 140 -1.28 0.38 8.35
C GLU A 140 -1.47 -1.13 8.50
N ILE A 141 -1.59 -1.85 7.38
CA ILE A 141 -1.97 -3.27 7.32
C ILE A 141 -1.18 -4.18 8.28
N LEU A 142 0.10 -3.85 8.55
CA LEU A 142 0.93 -4.59 9.50
C LEU A 142 0.41 -4.54 10.93
N THR A 143 -0.16 -3.41 11.39
CA THR A 143 -0.71 -3.32 12.75
C THR A 143 -1.95 -4.22 12.89
N VAL A 144 -2.79 -4.26 11.85
CA VAL A 144 -3.96 -5.15 11.82
C VAL A 144 -3.53 -6.60 11.80
N LEU A 145 -2.50 -6.94 11.00
CA LEU A 145 -1.92 -8.28 10.98
C LEU A 145 -1.36 -8.69 12.35
N VAL A 146 -0.69 -7.77 13.05
CA VAL A 146 -0.19 -8.01 14.42
C VAL A 146 -1.33 -8.29 15.38
N ILE A 147 -2.43 -7.51 15.33
CA ILE A 147 -3.63 -7.77 16.14
C ILE A 147 -4.23 -9.14 15.84
N LEU A 148 -4.19 -9.62 14.59
CA LEU A 148 -4.68 -10.95 14.25
C LEU A 148 -3.73 -12.08 14.66
N THR A 149 -2.51 -11.77 15.10
CA THR A 149 -1.52 -12.78 15.46
C THR A 149 -1.72 -13.23 16.91
N PRO A 150 -1.81 -14.54 17.20
CA PRO A 150 -2.09 -15.05 18.56
C PRO A 150 -1.03 -14.68 19.59
N VAL A 151 0.18 -14.32 19.15
CA VAL A 151 1.27 -13.85 20.00
C VAL A 151 0.92 -12.52 20.68
N PHE A 152 0.14 -11.65 20.03
CA PHE A 152 -0.28 -10.37 20.61
C PHE A 152 -1.23 -10.54 21.79
N TRP A 153 -2.10 -11.55 21.75
CA TRP A 153 -3.12 -11.81 22.78
C TRP A 153 -2.63 -12.64 23.96
N ARG A 154 -1.35 -13.04 23.94
CA ARG A 154 -0.74 -13.89 24.96
C ARG A 154 -0.12 -13.10 26.11
N TYR A 155 -0.09 -11.78 26.00
CA TYR A 155 0.38 -10.82 27.01
C TYR A 155 -0.76 -9.86 27.37
#